data_AF-A0A291QCG7-F1
#
_entry.id   AF-A0A291QCG7-F1
#
_cell.length_a   1.000
_cell.length_b   1.000
_cell.length_c   1.000
_cell.angle_alpha   90.00
_cell.angle_beta   90.00
_cell.angle_gamma   90.00
#
_symmetry.space_group_name_H-M   'P 1'
#
loop_
_entity.id
_entity.type
_entity.pdbx_description
1 polymer ?
#
loop_
_entity_poly.entity_id
_entity_poly.type
_entity_poly.pdbx_seq_one_letter_code
_entity_poly.pdbx_strand_id
1 'polypeptide(L)'
;MNAVHIRSAEKALSIGTWLIVFGAMLYSVLTVTPLMAQHTADTWAWTAPILPLVVDAAVVIVVKLDDVLARLGGCGGRWPVVLRWMTGLMTLALNTADSALKKDLVGMSVHAVAPLLLIVTAETGLAYRRAIARAVSSLEAQQKAERVQREQAARERAEQARAEAREEREHAARLAREQRDHEARLAREQSEREERRRREEREARERSEAVEREARERREREHEQRERERLTRERQARERAEAERRERAAAAEREHRERQERAERERAALLSRGLAEHKLPEDEARRIVAAAFQASVSVRQAAELCGWSVGWVSSRFAEHREPALEAV
;
A
#
# COMPACT_ATOMS: atom_id res chain seq x y z
N MET A 1 -36.27 -44.98 21.64
CA MET A 1 -37.23 -46.01 21.16
C MET A 1 -37.74 -45.61 19.78
N ASN A 2 -37.45 -46.40 18.75
CA ASN A 2 -37.78 -46.04 17.36
C ASN A 2 -39.29 -46.04 17.12
N ALA A 3 -39.79 -45.03 16.39
CA ALA A 3 -41.22 -44.86 16.05
C ALA A 3 -41.87 -46.11 15.41
N VAL A 4 -41.05 -46.98 14.81
CA VAL A 4 -41.44 -48.28 14.25
C VAL A 4 -41.90 -49.25 15.33
N HIS A 5 -41.24 -49.30 16.50
CA HIS A 5 -41.65 -50.18 17.60
C HIS A 5 -42.98 -49.75 18.23
N ILE A 6 -43.24 -48.44 18.30
CA ILE A 6 -44.50 -47.89 18.82
C ILE A 6 -45.66 -48.27 17.88
N ARG A 7 -45.47 -48.11 16.57
CA ARG A 7 -46.50 -48.43 15.56
C ARG A 7 -46.78 -49.94 15.46
N SER A 8 -45.76 -50.77 15.64
CA SER A 8 -45.92 -52.24 15.67
C SER A 8 -46.69 -52.69 16.92
N ALA A 9 -46.35 -52.14 18.09
CA ALA A 9 -47.06 -52.41 19.34
C ALA A 9 -48.54 -51.98 19.28
N GLU A 10 -48.84 -50.82 18.68
CA GLU A 10 -50.22 -50.37 18.50
C GLU A 10 -51.03 -51.31 17.60
N LYS A 11 -50.44 -51.81 16.50
CA LYS A 11 -51.09 -52.79 15.62
C LYS A 11 -51.35 -54.12 16.32
N ALA A 12 -50.38 -54.65 17.06
CA ALA A 12 -50.53 -55.91 17.79
C ALA A 12 -51.63 -55.81 18.85
N LEU A 13 -51.68 -54.70 19.60
CA LEU A 13 -52.74 -54.44 20.58
C LEU A 13 -54.12 -54.33 19.92
N SER A 14 -54.22 -53.69 18.77
CA SER A 14 -55.47 -53.56 18.02
C SER A 14 -55.98 -54.93 17.53
N ILE A 15 -55.10 -55.76 16.96
CA ILE A 15 -55.44 -57.11 16.50
C ILE A 15 -55.88 -58.00 17.67
N GLY A 16 -55.13 -58.00 18.78
CA GLY A 16 -55.48 -58.78 19.97
C GLY A 16 -56.84 -58.38 20.56
N THR A 17 -57.14 -57.08 20.59
CA THR A 17 -58.44 -56.59 21.07
C THR A 17 -59.60 -57.11 20.20
N TRP A 18 -59.44 -57.08 18.87
CA TRP A 18 -60.47 -57.57 17.95
C TRP A 18 -60.68 -59.09 18.05
N LEU A 19 -59.63 -59.87 18.30
CA LEU A 19 -59.73 -61.31 18.54
C LEU A 19 -60.54 -61.62 19.80
N ILE A 20 -60.31 -60.88 20.89
CA ILE A 20 -61.06 -61.03 22.15
C ILE A 20 -62.54 -60.69 21.94
N VAL A 21 -62.84 -59.58 21.26
CA VAL A 21 -64.21 -59.18 20.93
C VAL A 21 -64.89 -60.25 20.09
N PHE A 22 -64.26 -60.74 19.03
CA PHE A 22 -64.81 -61.78 18.17
C PHE A 22 -65.08 -63.08 18.95
N GLY A 23 -64.14 -63.50 19.81
CA GLY A 23 -64.31 -64.69 20.65
C GLY A 23 -65.46 -64.56 21.65
N ALA A 24 -65.62 -63.38 22.25
CA ALA A 24 -66.75 -63.09 23.14
C ALA A 24 -68.10 -63.12 22.40
N MET A 25 -68.18 -62.52 21.21
CA MET A 25 -69.38 -62.56 20.37
C MET A 25 -69.77 -63.99 20.00
N LEU A 26 -68.78 -64.78 19.59
CA LEU A 26 -69.01 -66.19 19.25
C LEU A 26 -69.53 -66.98 20.46
N TYR A 27 -68.93 -66.77 21.63
CA TYR A 27 -69.36 -67.42 22.88
C TYR A 27 -70.78 -67.00 23.30
N SER A 28 -71.10 -65.71 23.18
CA SER A 28 -72.44 -65.16 23.45
C SER A 28 -73.50 -65.77 22.55
N VAL A 29 -73.24 -65.88 21.24
CA VAL A 29 -74.14 -66.56 20.29
C VAL A 29 -74.33 -68.02 20.68
N LEU A 30 -73.26 -68.75 21.02
CA LEU A 30 -73.35 -70.16 21.37
C LEU A 30 -74.12 -70.43 22.67
N THR A 31 -74.12 -69.48 23.61
CA THR A 31 -74.76 -69.63 24.94
C THR A 31 -76.18 -69.08 24.98
N VAL A 32 -76.45 -67.96 24.32
CA VAL A 32 -77.75 -67.28 24.38
C VAL A 32 -78.73 -67.79 23.32
N THR A 33 -78.25 -68.27 22.16
CA THR A 33 -79.11 -68.87 21.12
C THR A 33 -79.96 -70.04 21.66
N PRO A 34 -79.41 -71.04 22.38
CA PRO A 34 -80.23 -72.12 22.92
C PRO A 34 -81.23 -71.64 23.98
N LEU A 35 -80.90 -70.63 24.77
CA LEU A 35 -81.79 -70.04 25.78
C LEU A 35 -82.99 -69.33 25.13
N MET A 36 -82.75 -68.57 24.07
CA MET A 36 -83.80 -67.89 23.30
C MET A 36 -84.65 -68.86 22.52
N ALA A 37 -84.05 -69.90 21.93
CA ALA A 37 -84.79 -70.95 21.24
C ALA A 37 -85.79 -71.67 22.17
N GLN A 38 -85.48 -71.81 23.45
CA GLN A 38 -86.38 -72.41 24.44
C GLN A 38 -87.57 -71.50 24.85
N HIS A 39 -87.47 -70.19 24.66
CA HIS A 39 -88.48 -69.21 25.07
C HIS A 39 -89.21 -68.55 23.90
N THR A 40 -88.87 -68.92 22.67
CA THR A 40 -89.47 -68.39 21.44
C THR A 40 -90.37 -69.44 20.81
N ALA A 41 -91.51 -69.05 20.25
CA ALA A 41 -92.39 -69.98 19.54
C ALA A 41 -91.64 -70.67 18.37
N ASP A 42 -91.92 -71.95 18.10
CA ASP A 42 -91.20 -72.77 17.11
C ASP A 42 -91.07 -72.13 15.72
N THR A 43 -92.07 -71.36 15.30
CA THR A 43 -92.10 -70.63 14.02
C THR A 43 -91.07 -69.48 13.93
N TRP A 44 -90.56 -69.02 15.07
CA TRP A 44 -89.63 -67.89 15.20
C TRP A 44 -88.25 -68.30 15.73
N ALA A 45 -88.00 -69.59 15.99
CA ALA A 45 -86.73 -70.08 16.50
C ALA A 45 -85.52 -69.73 15.61
N TRP A 46 -85.74 -69.54 14.30
CA TRP A 46 -84.72 -69.11 13.35
C TRP A 46 -84.15 -67.71 13.67
N THR A 47 -84.87 -66.88 14.44
CA THR A 47 -84.44 -65.56 14.87
C THR A 47 -83.59 -65.57 16.15
N ALA A 48 -83.50 -66.71 16.85
CA ALA A 48 -82.77 -66.85 18.11
C ALA A 48 -81.30 -66.35 18.07
N PRO A 49 -80.50 -66.54 16.99
CA PRO A 49 -79.12 -66.02 16.94
C PRO A 49 -79.02 -64.53 16.62
N ILE A 50 -80.12 -63.86 16.24
CA ILE A 50 -80.11 -62.43 15.89
C ILE A 50 -79.99 -61.56 17.14
N LEU A 51 -80.71 -61.90 18.21
CA LEU A 51 -80.73 -61.11 19.44
C LEU A 51 -79.34 -61.02 20.12
N PRO A 52 -78.57 -62.12 20.32
CA PRO A 52 -77.23 -62.05 20.89
C PRO A 52 -76.28 -61.19 20.05
N LEU A 53 -76.36 -61.32 18.72
CA LEU A 53 -75.53 -60.54 17.80
C LEU A 53 -75.80 -59.03 17.92
N VAL A 54 -77.07 -58.63 18.06
CA VAL A 54 -77.46 -57.22 18.23
C VAL A 54 -76.98 -56.67 19.58
N VAL A 55 -77.13 -57.46 20.65
CA VAL A 55 -76.68 -57.07 22.00
C VAL A 55 -75.16 -56.88 22.01
N ASP A 56 -74.41 -57.81 21.42
CA ASP A 56 -72.96 -57.72 21.34
C ASP A 56 -72.50 -56.56 20.45
N ALA A 57 -73.17 -56.33 19.31
CA ALA A 57 -72.89 -55.18 18.46
C ALA A 57 -73.12 -53.86 19.22
N ALA A 58 -74.16 -53.76 20.04
CA ALA A 58 -74.41 -52.61 20.89
C ALA A 58 -73.29 -52.40 21.92
N VAL A 59 -72.81 -53.47 22.58
CA VAL A 59 -71.66 -53.41 23.50
C VAL A 59 -70.40 -52.90 22.77
N VAL A 60 -70.11 -53.45 21.59
CA VAL A 60 -68.93 -53.07 20.79
C VAL A 60 -69.02 -51.60 20.36
N ILE A 61 -70.19 -51.15 19.90
CA ILE A 61 -70.42 -49.76 19.52
C ILE A 61 -70.21 -48.83 20.72
N VAL A 62 -70.78 -49.13 21.89
CA VAL A 62 -70.61 -48.31 23.11
C VAL A 62 -69.14 -48.23 23.51
N VAL A 63 -68.41 -49.36 23.50
CA VAL A 63 -66.98 -49.39 23.84
C VAL A 63 -66.13 -48.65 22.79
N LYS A 64 -66.51 -48.69 21.51
CA LYS A 64 -65.78 -48.01 20.41
C LYS A 64 -66.09 -46.53 20.28
N LEU A 65 -67.31 -46.10 20.63
CA LEU A 65 -67.71 -44.70 20.56
C LEU A 65 -66.82 -43.84 21.47
N ASP A 66 -66.41 -44.37 22.63
CA ASP A 66 -65.46 -43.72 23.52
C ASP A 66 -64.05 -43.57 22.93
N ASP A 67 -63.59 -44.51 22.12
CA ASP A 67 -62.29 -44.43 21.43
C ASP A 67 -62.31 -43.31 20.38
N VAL A 68 -63.43 -43.12 19.68
CA VAL A 68 -63.62 -42.04 18.69
C VAL A 68 -63.75 -40.68 19.38
N LEU A 69 -64.55 -40.58 20.46
CA LEU A 69 -64.70 -39.33 21.21
C LEU A 69 -63.40 -38.87 21.86
N ALA A 70 -62.62 -39.79 22.44
CA ALA A 70 -61.32 -39.47 23.04
C ALA A 70 -60.31 -38.99 21.99
N ARG A 71 -60.36 -39.52 20.76
CA ARG A 71 -59.51 -39.09 19.64
C ARG A 71 -59.88 -37.71 19.10
N LEU A 72 -61.14 -37.31 19.20
CA LEU A 72 -61.64 -36.00 18.77
C LEU A 72 -61.50 -34.91 19.85
N GLY A 73 -60.86 -35.21 20.99
CA GLY A 73 -60.65 -34.24 22.08
C GLY A 73 -61.92 -33.95 22.90
N GLY A 74 -63.00 -34.70 22.69
CA GLY A 74 -64.23 -34.57 23.44
C GLY A 74 -64.19 -35.37 24.75
N CYS A 75 -64.42 -34.71 25.89
CA CYS A 75 -64.71 -35.42 27.13
C CYS A 75 -66.18 -35.86 27.09
N GLY A 76 -66.47 -37.12 26.76
CA GLY A 76 -67.84 -37.68 26.76
C GLY A 76 -68.57 -37.67 28.12
N GLY A 77 -68.03 -37.00 29.14
CA GLY A 77 -68.60 -36.95 30.49
C GLY A 77 -68.60 -38.32 31.17
N ARG A 78 -69.50 -38.49 32.16
CA ARG A 78 -69.66 -39.73 32.92
C ARG A 78 -70.62 -40.72 32.26
N TRP A 79 -71.37 -40.27 31.24
CA TRP A 79 -72.42 -41.06 30.59
C TRP A 79 -71.95 -42.33 29.89
N PRO A 80 -70.83 -42.35 29.17
CA PRO A 80 -70.34 -43.58 28.54
C PRO A 80 -69.90 -44.64 29.56
N VAL A 81 -69.38 -44.21 30.71
CA VAL A 81 -69.06 -45.10 31.83
C VAL A 81 -70.34 -45.75 32.35
N VAL A 82 -71.39 -44.95 32.59
CA VAL A 82 -72.70 -45.46 33.04
C VAL A 82 -73.29 -46.43 32.03
N LEU A 83 -73.31 -46.09 30.74
CA LEU A 83 -73.83 -46.95 29.67
C LEU A 83 -73.06 -48.28 29.61
N ARG A 84 -71.73 -48.25 29.69
CA ARG A 84 -70.90 -49.46 29.66
C ARG A 84 -71.18 -50.39 30.85
N TRP A 85 -71.30 -49.84 32.05
CA TRP A 85 -71.65 -50.62 33.24
C TRP A 85 -73.07 -51.19 33.14
N MET A 86 -74.04 -50.42 32.65
CA MET A 86 -75.39 -50.92 32.43
C MET A 86 -75.43 -52.06 31.43
N THR A 87 -74.80 -51.90 30.25
CA THR A 87 -74.78 -52.95 29.23
C THR A 87 -74.00 -54.18 29.71
N GLY A 88 -72.86 -53.99 30.38
CA GLY A 88 -72.07 -55.09 30.93
C GLY A 88 -72.82 -55.90 32.00
N LEU A 89 -73.52 -55.22 32.92
CA LEU A 89 -74.36 -55.87 33.92
C LEU A 89 -75.55 -56.61 33.30
N MET A 90 -76.16 -56.06 32.24
CA MET A 90 -77.24 -56.71 31.51
C MET A 90 -76.74 -57.98 30.79
N THR A 91 -75.57 -57.93 30.15
CA THR A 91 -74.94 -59.11 29.54
C THR A 91 -74.58 -60.16 30.58
N LEU A 92 -74.05 -59.76 31.75
CA LEU A 92 -73.77 -60.67 32.86
C LEU A 92 -75.05 -61.35 33.36
N ALA A 93 -76.13 -60.59 33.54
CA ALA A 93 -77.43 -61.10 33.97
C ALA A 93 -77.98 -62.12 32.97
N LEU A 94 -77.94 -61.82 31.66
CA LEU A 94 -78.43 -62.73 30.62
C LEU A 94 -77.63 -64.04 30.56
N ASN A 95 -76.30 -63.97 30.69
CA ASN A 95 -75.43 -65.15 30.64
C ASN A 95 -75.56 -66.02 31.91
N THR A 96 -75.88 -65.41 33.06
CA THR A 96 -75.99 -66.14 34.34
C THR A 96 -77.43 -66.52 34.70
N ALA A 97 -78.44 -65.94 34.05
CA ALA A 97 -79.86 -66.11 34.38
C ALA A 97 -80.31 -67.57 34.36
N ASP A 98 -79.96 -68.35 33.32
CA ASP A 98 -80.37 -69.75 33.22
C ASP A 98 -79.74 -70.62 34.32
N SER A 99 -78.45 -70.44 34.59
CA SER A 99 -77.76 -71.13 35.69
C SER A 99 -78.29 -70.69 37.07
N ALA A 100 -78.63 -69.41 37.23
CA ALA A 100 -79.22 -68.88 38.46
C ALA A 100 -80.60 -69.48 38.74
N LEU A 101 -81.45 -69.58 37.72
CA LEU A 101 -82.78 -70.20 37.81
C LEU A 101 -82.70 -71.69 38.16
N LYS A 102 -81.66 -72.39 37.67
CA LYS A 102 -81.38 -73.80 37.98
C LYS A 102 -80.64 -74.01 39.31
N LYS A 103 -80.29 -72.93 40.03
CA LYS A 103 -79.46 -72.94 41.26
C LYS A 103 -78.08 -73.59 41.06
N ASP A 104 -77.55 -73.55 39.83
CA ASP A 104 -76.22 -74.06 39.49
C ASP A 104 -75.16 -72.98 39.70
N LEU A 105 -74.48 -73.04 40.85
CA LEU A 105 -73.41 -72.12 41.21
C LEU A 105 -72.18 -72.26 40.31
N VAL A 106 -71.93 -73.45 39.76
CA VAL A 106 -70.79 -73.70 38.87
C VAL A 106 -71.07 -73.08 37.50
N GLY A 107 -72.26 -73.33 36.94
CA GLY A 107 -72.71 -72.69 35.70
C GLY A 107 -72.70 -71.16 35.79
N MET A 108 -73.20 -70.59 36.90
CA MET A 108 -73.15 -69.15 37.14
C MET A 108 -71.73 -68.61 37.11
N SER A 109 -70.79 -69.31 37.76
CA SER A 109 -69.38 -68.90 37.81
C SER A 109 -68.74 -68.96 36.42
N VAL A 110 -68.96 -70.04 35.67
CA VAL A 110 -68.38 -70.22 34.32
C VAL A 110 -68.92 -69.17 33.34
N HIS A 111 -70.24 -68.94 33.33
CA HIS A 111 -70.86 -67.98 32.42
C HIS A 111 -70.64 -66.51 32.81
N ALA A 112 -70.21 -66.23 34.05
CA ALA A 112 -69.81 -64.89 34.49
C ALA A 112 -68.39 -64.49 34.03
N VAL A 113 -67.50 -65.44 33.76
CA VAL A 113 -66.08 -65.16 33.46
C VAL A 113 -65.93 -64.25 32.25
N ALA A 114 -66.57 -64.58 31.13
CA ALA A 114 -66.42 -63.82 29.89
C ALA A 114 -66.96 -62.37 30.00
N PRO A 115 -68.18 -62.12 30.52
CA PRO A 115 -68.68 -60.76 30.76
C PRO A 115 -67.81 -59.96 31.72
N LEU A 116 -67.33 -60.56 32.82
CA LEU A 116 -66.46 -59.88 33.77
C LEU A 116 -65.11 -59.50 33.14
N LEU A 117 -64.49 -60.40 32.37
CA LEU A 117 -63.26 -60.11 31.65
C LEU A 117 -63.46 -58.97 30.63
N LEU A 118 -64.59 -58.90 29.93
CA LEU A 118 -64.89 -57.79 29.00
C LEU A 118 -65.01 -56.45 29.73
N ILE A 119 -65.72 -56.39 30.85
CA ILE A 119 -65.89 -55.16 31.64
C ILE A 119 -64.52 -54.69 32.16
N VAL A 120 -63.73 -55.60 32.74
CA VAL A 120 -62.39 -55.28 33.26
C VAL A 120 -61.44 -54.84 32.14
N THR A 121 -61.46 -55.53 31.00
CA THR A 121 -60.60 -55.21 29.85
C THR A 121 -60.98 -53.87 29.23
N ALA A 122 -62.28 -53.53 29.17
CA ALA A 122 -62.73 -52.24 28.67
C ALA A 122 -62.30 -51.08 29.59
N GLU A 123 -62.39 -51.25 30.91
CA GLU A 123 -62.02 -50.20 31.87
C GLU A 123 -60.50 -50.00 31.94
N THR A 124 -59.74 -51.10 32.01
CA THR A 124 -58.27 -51.05 31.97
C THR A 124 -57.76 -50.50 30.64
N GLY A 125 -58.37 -50.91 29.52
CA GLY A 125 -58.03 -50.43 28.18
C GLY A 125 -58.16 -48.90 28.05
N LEU A 126 -59.19 -48.30 28.65
CA LEU A 126 -59.37 -46.85 28.64
C LEU A 126 -58.30 -46.12 29.47
N ALA A 127 -57.96 -46.65 30.65
CA ALA A 127 -56.91 -46.09 31.50
C ALA A 127 -55.53 -46.13 30.81
N TYR A 128 -55.17 -47.26 30.19
CA TYR A 128 -53.94 -47.39 29.41
C TYR A 128 -53.90 -46.43 28.23
N ARG A 129 -54.99 -46.31 27.46
CA ARG A 129 -55.07 -45.36 26.33
C ARG A 129 -54.89 -43.92 26.76
N ARG A 130 -55.53 -43.50 27.86
CA ARG A 130 -55.35 -42.14 28.42
C ARG A 130 -53.93 -41.90 28.92
N ALA A 131 -53.28 -42.91 29.49
CA ALA A 131 -51.88 -42.81 29.90
C ALA A 131 -50.95 -42.67 28.67
N ILE A 132 -51.16 -43.49 27.63
CA ILE A 132 -50.39 -43.44 26.39
C ILE A 132 -50.59 -42.11 25.67
N ALA A 133 -51.82 -41.62 25.53
CA ALA A 133 -52.10 -40.33 24.89
C ALA A 133 -51.42 -39.15 25.62
N ARG A 134 -51.43 -39.17 26.96
CA ARG A 134 -50.69 -38.18 27.77
C ARG A 134 -49.18 -38.30 27.58
N ALA A 135 -48.63 -39.51 27.56
CA ALA A 135 -47.21 -39.73 27.31
C ALA A 135 -46.78 -39.23 25.92
N VAL A 136 -47.54 -39.56 24.87
CA VAL A 136 -47.27 -39.13 23.49
C VAL A 136 -47.34 -37.61 23.36
N SER A 137 -48.40 -36.98 23.85
CA SER A 137 -48.52 -35.51 23.80
C SER A 137 -47.41 -34.79 24.56
N SER A 138 -46.99 -35.32 25.72
CA SER A 138 -45.86 -34.77 26.47
C SER A 138 -44.54 -34.87 25.71
N LEU A 139 -44.30 -36.00 25.02
CA LEU A 139 -43.11 -36.22 24.21
C LEU A 139 -43.10 -35.31 22.98
N GLU A 140 -44.24 -35.15 22.30
CA GLU A 140 -44.38 -34.23 21.16
C GLU A 140 -44.14 -32.78 21.57
N ALA A 141 -44.64 -32.36 22.74
CA ALA A 141 -44.40 -31.03 23.28
C ALA A 141 -42.91 -30.81 23.58
N GLN A 142 -42.24 -31.78 24.21
CA GLN A 142 -40.80 -31.74 24.46
C GLN A 142 -40.00 -31.66 23.15
N GLN A 143 -40.33 -32.48 22.15
CA GLN A 143 -39.65 -32.47 20.86
C GLN A 143 -39.84 -31.15 20.11
N LYS A 144 -41.04 -30.55 20.17
CA LYS A 144 -41.29 -29.23 19.59
C LYS A 144 -40.48 -28.15 20.30
N ALA A 145 -40.45 -28.15 21.63
CA ALA A 145 -39.64 -27.21 22.41
C ALA A 145 -38.15 -27.34 22.11
N GLU A 146 -37.62 -28.57 22.04
CA GLU A 146 -36.22 -28.83 21.70
C GLU A 146 -35.88 -28.35 20.28
N ARG A 147 -36.76 -28.56 19.30
CA ARG A 147 -36.57 -28.06 17.94
C ARG A 147 -36.50 -26.53 17.89
N VAL A 148 -37.42 -25.86 18.58
CA VAL A 148 -37.43 -24.39 18.67
C VAL A 148 -36.16 -23.88 19.33
N GLN A 149 -35.72 -24.49 20.44
CA GLN A 149 -34.46 -24.12 21.10
C GLN A 149 -33.24 -24.32 20.20
N ARG A 150 -33.16 -25.44 19.48
CA ARG A 150 -32.07 -25.70 18.53
C ARG A 150 -32.06 -24.68 17.39
N GLU A 151 -33.23 -24.32 16.88
CA GLU A 151 -33.35 -23.32 15.82
C GLU A 151 -32.96 -21.92 16.31
N GLN A 152 -33.41 -21.51 17.50
CA GLN A 152 -33.02 -20.26 18.14
C GLN A 152 -31.51 -20.20 18.36
N ALA A 153 -30.92 -21.24 18.97
CA ALA A 153 -29.48 -21.31 19.18
C ALA A 153 -28.67 -21.29 17.87
N ALA A 154 -29.19 -21.89 16.79
CA ALA A 154 -28.55 -21.83 15.47
C ALA A 154 -28.61 -20.41 14.87
N ARG A 155 -29.74 -19.71 15.03
CA ARG A 155 -29.91 -18.31 14.59
C ARG A 155 -28.98 -17.38 15.35
N GLU A 156 -28.91 -17.50 16.68
CA GLU A 156 -28.03 -16.70 17.54
C GLU A 156 -26.56 -16.87 17.16
N ARG A 157 -26.09 -18.11 16.97
CA ARG A 157 -24.71 -18.38 16.50
C ARG A 157 -24.43 -17.77 15.12
N ALA A 158 -25.40 -17.84 14.21
CA ALA A 158 -25.25 -17.25 12.88
C ALA A 158 -25.20 -15.72 12.93
N GLU A 159 -25.95 -15.10 13.84
CA GLU A 159 -25.91 -13.65 14.07
C GLU A 159 -24.59 -13.21 14.71
N GLN A 160 -24.10 -13.94 15.72
CA GLN A 160 -22.79 -13.71 16.35
C GLN A 160 -21.66 -13.80 15.33
N ALA A 161 -21.61 -14.87 14.54
CA ALA A 161 -20.59 -15.02 13.49
C ALA A 161 -20.64 -13.89 12.44
N ARG A 162 -21.84 -13.36 12.13
CA ARG A 162 -21.98 -12.21 11.23
C ARG A 162 -21.51 -10.90 11.87
N ALA A 163 -21.72 -10.72 13.17
CA ALA A 163 -21.24 -9.56 13.92
C ALA A 163 -19.71 -9.58 14.01
N GLU A 164 -19.12 -10.70 14.42
CA GLU A 164 -17.67 -10.90 14.47
C GLU A 164 -17.01 -10.65 13.11
N ALA A 165 -17.57 -11.22 12.03
CA ALA A 165 -17.05 -10.98 10.68
C ALA A 165 -17.14 -9.51 10.22
N ARG A 166 -18.09 -8.72 10.75
CA ARG A 166 -18.16 -7.27 10.48
C ARG A 166 -17.08 -6.54 11.27
N GLU A 167 -16.94 -6.85 12.55
CA GLU A 167 -15.92 -6.25 13.42
C GLU A 167 -14.50 -6.52 12.90
N GLU A 168 -14.22 -7.75 12.45
CA GLU A 168 -12.94 -8.12 11.83
C GLU A 168 -12.67 -7.31 10.56
N ARG A 169 -13.67 -7.15 9.68
CA ARG A 169 -13.54 -6.35 8.45
C ARG A 169 -13.29 -4.88 8.76
N GLU A 170 -13.97 -4.32 9.76
CA GLU A 170 -13.77 -2.95 10.19
C GLU A 170 -12.41 -2.75 10.85
N HIS A 171 -11.95 -3.71 11.65
CA HIS A 171 -10.62 -3.69 12.25
C HIS A 171 -9.53 -3.78 11.18
N ALA A 172 -9.65 -4.72 10.23
CA ALA A 172 -8.74 -4.83 9.10
C ALA A 172 -8.73 -3.57 8.24
N ALA A 173 -9.89 -2.95 7.99
CA ALA A 173 -9.99 -1.70 7.25
C ALA A 173 -9.33 -0.52 7.99
N ARG A 174 -9.44 -0.46 9.32
CA ARG A 174 -8.74 0.53 10.15
C ARG A 174 -7.23 0.35 10.08
N LEU A 175 -6.73 -0.87 10.30
CA LEU A 175 -5.30 -1.18 10.20
C LEU A 175 -4.74 -0.83 8.81
N ALA A 176 -5.46 -1.14 7.73
CA ALA A 176 -5.05 -0.80 6.37
C ALA A 176 -5.06 0.71 6.08
N ARG A 177 -5.89 1.50 6.78
CA ARG A 177 -5.83 2.97 6.70
C ARG A 177 -4.63 3.50 7.47
N GLU A 178 -4.43 3.02 8.69
CA GLU A 178 -3.29 3.41 9.53
C GLU A 178 -1.94 3.10 8.86
N GLN A 179 -1.81 1.93 8.22
CA GLN A 179 -0.64 1.57 7.45
C GLN A 179 -0.41 2.52 6.28
N ARG A 180 -1.43 2.80 5.45
CA ARG A 180 -1.30 3.75 4.34
C ARG A 180 -0.95 5.16 4.80
N ASP A 181 -1.53 5.61 5.91
CA ASP A 181 -1.22 6.93 6.49
C ASP A 181 0.21 6.97 7.05
N HIS A 182 0.68 5.89 7.64
CA HIS A 182 2.07 5.77 8.11
C HIS A 182 3.06 5.76 6.93
N GLU A 183 2.79 4.96 5.89
CA GLU A 183 3.58 4.92 4.67
C GLU A 183 3.59 6.30 3.97
N ALA A 184 2.45 6.97 3.88
CA ALA A 184 2.36 8.32 3.32
C ALA A 184 3.16 9.34 4.13
N ARG A 185 3.16 9.24 5.47
CA ARG A 185 4.00 10.08 6.34
C ARG A 185 5.48 9.83 6.11
N LEU A 186 5.90 8.56 6.05
CA LEU A 186 7.29 8.20 5.77
C LEU A 186 7.73 8.70 4.38
N ALA A 187 6.89 8.55 3.36
CA ALA A 187 7.17 9.04 2.01
C ALA A 187 7.31 10.57 1.97
N ARG A 188 6.43 11.30 2.67
CA ARG A 188 6.54 12.77 2.80
C ARG A 188 7.84 13.16 3.49
N GLU A 189 8.15 12.53 4.62
CA GLU A 189 9.38 12.81 5.35
C GLU A 189 10.64 12.52 4.51
N GLN A 190 10.65 11.44 3.73
CA GLN A 190 11.73 11.15 2.79
C GLN A 190 11.82 12.22 1.70
N SER A 191 10.70 12.61 1.10
CA SER A 191 10.69 13.66 0.08
C SER A 191 11.17 15.02 0.62
N GLU A 192 10.79 15.39 1.84
CA GLU A 192 11.23 16.61 2.51
C GLU A 192 12.74 16.58 2.80
N ARG A 193 13.26 15.42 3.26
CA ARG A 193 14.70 15.23 3.46
C ARG A 193 15.48 15.32 2.16
N GLU A 194 14.97 14.74 1.07
CA GLU A 194 15.59 14.84 -0.26
C GLU A 194 15.55 16.26 -0.82
N GLU A 195 14.43 16.96 -0.68
CA GLU A 195 14.33 18.38 -1.07
C GLU A 195 15.29 19.24 -0.28
N ARG A 196 15.42 19.01 1.03
CA ARG A 196 16.39 19.71 1.88
C ARG A 196 17.83 19.46 1.43
N ARG A 197 18.19 18.20 1.14
CA ARG A 197 19.50 17.86 0.58
C ARG A 197 19.75 18.54 -0.76
N ARG A 198 18.76 18.55 -1.66
CA ARG A 198 18.87 19.24 -2.96
C ARG A 198 19.04 20.75 -2.80
N ARG A 199 18.38 21.37 -1.84
CA ARG A 199 18.56 22.80 -1.53
C ARG A 199 19.97 23.06 -0.98
N GLU A 200 20.40 22.27 0.00
CA GLU A 200 21.74 22.37 0.59
C GLU A 200 22.84 22.16 -0.46
N GLU A 201 22.69 21.21 -1.38
CA GLU A 201 23.61 20.99 -2.51
C GLU A 201 23.63 22.16 -3.48
N ARG A 202 22.47 22.75 -3.82
CA ARG A 202 22.39 23.95 -4.68
C ARG A 202 23.07 25.14 -4.02
N GLU A 203 22.79 25.39 -2.74
CA GLU A 203 23.43 26.46 -1.97
C GLU A 203 24.94 26.23 -1.80
N ALA A 204 25.38 24.98 -1.67
CA ALA A 204 26.81 24.65 -1.64
C ALA A 204 27.49 24.90 -2.99
N ARG A 205 26.84 24.53 -4.11
CA ARG A 205 27.32 24.82 -5.47
C ARG A 205 27.39 26.31 -5.73
N GLU A 206 26.33 27.05 -5.43
CA GLU A 206 26.28 28.50 -5.58
C GLU A 206 27.37 29.21 -4.76
N ARG A 207 27.61 28.76 -3.52
CA ARG A 207 28.73 29.24 -2.70
C ARG A 207 30.08 28.91 -3.31
N SER A 208 30.28 27.69 -3.80
CA SER A 208 31.54 27.30 -4.46
C SER A 208 31.78 28.12 -5.73
N GLU A 209 30.75 28.32 -6.56
CA GLU A 209 30.82 29.14 -7.76
C GLU A 209 31.07 30.61 -7.44
N ALA A 210 30.46 31.14 -6.37
CA ALA A 210 30.73 32.50 -5.90
C ALA A 210 32.20 32.66 -5.47
N VAL A 211 32.73 31.71 -4.69
CA VAL A 211 34.15 31.71 -4.29
C VAL A 211 35.07 31.58 -5.51
N GLU A 212 34.73 30.74 -6.49
CA GLU A 212 35.52 30.61 -7.71
C GLU A 212 35.49 31.88 -8.56
N ARG A 213 34.32 32.52 -8.70
CA ARG A 213 34.16 33.81 -9.38
C ARG A 213 34.98 34.90 -8.71
N GLU A 214 34.88 35.03 -7.39
CA GLU A 214 35.66 36.00 -6.62
C GLU A 214 37.18 35.76 -6.76
N ALA A 215 37.61 34.48 -6.74
CA ALA A 215 39.00 34.12 -6.96
C ALA A 215 39.48 34.42 -8.40
N ARG A 216 38.63 34.22 -9.41
CA ARG A 216 38.92 34.59 -10.81
C ARG A 216 39.03 36.11 -10.96
N GLU A 217 38.07 36.87 -10.41
CA GLU A 217 38.13 38.33 -10.43
C GLU A 217 39.37 38.86 -9.72
N ARG A 218 39.77 38.28 -8.57
CA ARG A 218 41.02 38.66 -7.89
C ARG A 218 42.25 38.42 -8.76
N ARG A 219 42.31 37.27 -9.44
CA ARG A 219 43.42 36.94 -10.35
C ARG A 219 43.45 37.86 -11.56
N GLU A 220 42.30 38.20 -12.13
CA GLU A 220 42.20 39.14 -13.25
C GLU A 220 42.64 40.55 -12.81
N ARG A 221 42.16 41.05 -11.67
CA ARG A 221 42.59 42.35 -11.12
C ARG A 221 44.09 42.38 -10.83
N GLU A 222 44.65 41.31 -10.27
CA GLU A 222 46.10 41.19 -10.07
C GLU A 222 46.86 41.18 -11.40
N HIS A 223 46.36 40.49 -12.42
CA HIS A 223 46.98 40.46 -13.74
C HIS A 223 46.92 41.82 -14.43
N GLU A 224 45.77 42.51 -14.38
CA GLU A 224 45.61 43.87 -14.88
C GLU A 224 46.54 44.85 -14.16
N GLN A 225 46.69 44.72 -12.84
CA GLN A 225 47.57 45.58 -12.06
C GLN A 225 49.05 45.35 -12.42
N ARG A 226 49.46 44.08 -12.58
CA ARG A 226 50.82 43.73 -13.05
C ARG A 226 51.10 44.24 -14.46
N GLU A 227 50.14 44.13 -15.37
CA GLU A 227 50.26 44.65 -16.75
C GLU A 227 50.37 46.19 -16.75
N ARG A 228 49.54 46.89 -15.96
CA ARG A 228 49.64 48.36 -15.82
C ARG A 228 50.98 48.80 -15.23
N GLU A 229 51.49 48.10 -14.22
CA GLU A 229 52.81 48.37 -13.64
C GLU A 229 53.92 48.11 -14.67
N ARG A 230 53.83 47.03 -15.43
CA ARG A 230 54.79 46.68 -16.49
C ARG A 230 54.80 47.74 -17.60
N LEU A 231 53.64 48.15 -18.08
CA LEU A 231 53.50 49.21 -19.09
C LEU A 231 54.04 50.56 -18.58
N THR A 232 53.81 50.89 -17.30
CA THR A 232 54.34 52.12 -16.69
C THR A 232 55.86 52.08 -16.60
N ARG A 233 56.43 50.95 -16.15
CA ARG A 233 57.89 50.77 -16.10
C ARG A 233 58.52 50.80 -17.49
N GLU A 234 57.87 50.22 -18.50
CA GLU A 234 58.35 50.24 -19.88
C GLU A 234 58.33 51.66 -20.46
N ARG A 235 57.25 52.44 -20.23
CA ARG A 235 57.19 53.86 -20.63
C ARG A 235 58.29 54.68 -19.96
N GLN A 236 58.48 54.54 -18.65
CA GLN A 236 59.55 55.23 -17.93
C GLN A 236 60.95 54.84 -18.42
N ALA A 237 61.18 53.56 -18.75
CA ALA A 237 62.45 53.10 -19.32
C ALA A 237 62.71 53.69 -20.71
N ARG A 238 61.67 53.75 -21.57
CA ARG A 238 61.77 54.38 -22.90
C ARG A 238 62.04 55.88 -22.81
N GLU A 239 61.34 56.60 -21.94
CA GLU A 239 61.55 58.03 -21.71
C GLU A 239 62.97 58.33 -21.22
N ARG A 240 63.50 57.54 -20.27
CA ARG A 240 64.89 57.66 -19.80
C ARG A 240 65.91 57.39 -20.91
N ALA A 241 65.70 56.35 -21.70
CA ALA A 241 66.58 56.01 -22.82
C ALA A 241 66.57 57.09 -23.92
N GLU A 242 65.41 57.69 -24.20
CA GLU A 242 65.31 58.81 -25.15
C GLU A 242 65.98 60.08 -24.62
N ALA A 243 65.80 60.41 -23.34
CA ALA A 243 66.46 61.55 -22.71
C ALA A 243 67.99 61.40 -22.74
N GLU A 244 68.50 60.21 -22.41
CA GLU A 244 69.93 59.91 -22.43
C GLU A 244 70.51 59.97 -23.85
N ARG A 245 69.77 59.51 -24.87
CA ARG A 245 70.17 59.64 -26.28
C ARG A 245 70.25 61.10 -26.73
N ARG A 246 69.28 61.93 -26.34
CA ARG A 246 69.27 63.37 -26.66
C ARG A 246 70.42 64.10 -25.98
N GLU A 247 70.73 63.75 -24.74
CA GLU A 247 71.84 64.34 -24.00
C GLU A 247 73.20 63.98 -24.62
N ARG A 248 73.41 62.72 -24.99
CA ARG A 248 74.63 62.27 -25.67
C ARG A 248 74.80 62.91 -27.06
N ALA A 249 73.71 63.05 -27.82
CA ALA A 249 73.74 63.72 -29.12
C ALA A 249 74.10 65.22 -28.97
N ALA A 250 73.49 65.91 -28.00
CA ALA A 250 73.78 67.32 -27.74
C ALA A 250 75.21 67.54 -27.21
N ALA A 251 75.76 66.61 -26.43
CA ALA A 251 77.15 66.66 -25.98
C ALA A 251 78.14 66.47 -27.14
N ALA A 252 77.90 65.50 -28.01
CA ALA A 252 78.74 65.26 -29.19
C ALA A 252 78.73 66.45 -30.16
N GLU A 253 77.58 67.11 -30.33
CA GLU A 253 77.45 68.28 -31.21
C GLU A 253 78.20 69.51 -30.66
N ARG A 254 78.16 69.71 -29.33
CA ARG A 254 78.96 70.75 -28.65
C ARG A 254 80.46 70.51 -28.80
N GLU A 255 80.90 69.27 -28.59
CA GLU A 255 82.32 68.91 -28.72
C GLU A 255 82.82 69.08 -30.17
N HIS A 256 82.00 68.75 -31.17
CA HIS A 256 82.37 68.94 -32.57
C HIS A 256 82.51 70.43 -32.93
N ARG A 257 81.59 71.28 -32.45
CA ARG A 257 81.62 72.73 -32.71
C ARG A 257 82.84 73.39 -32.06
N GLU A 258 83.18 73.03 -30.82
CA GLU A 258 84.37 73.57 -30.13
C GLU A 258 85.68 73.19 -30.83
N ARG A 259 85.79 71.98 -31.39
CA ARG A 259 86.97 71.56 -32.15
C ARG A 259 87.12 72.32 -33.46
N GLN A 260 86.02 72.58 -34.17
CA GLN A 260 86.02 73.35 -35.42
C GLN A 260 86.43 74.81 -35.18
N GLU A 261 85.87 75.47 -34.16
CA GLU A 261 86.21 76.87 -33.83
C GLU A 261 87.69 77.04 -33.44
N ARG A 262 88.28 76.07 -32.73
CA ARG A 262 89.71 76.11 -32.39
C ARG A 262 90.60 75.99 -33.63
N ALA A 263 90.27 75.08 -34.54
CA ALA A 263 91.01 74.89 -35.78
C ALA A 263 90.96 76.14 -36.70
N GLU A 264 89.80 76.80 -36.77
CA GLU A 264 89.65 78.05 -37.54
C GLU A 264 90.47 79.21 -36.96
N ARG A 265 90.50 79.36 -35.63
CA ARG A 265 91.30 80.40 -34.97
C ARG A 265 92.80 80.20 -35.16
N GLU A 266 93.27 78.96 -35.06
CA GLU A 266 94.69 78.64 -35.30
C GLU A 266 95.08 78.90 -36.76
N ARG A 267 94.20 78.56 -37.70
CA ARG A 267 94.40 78.85 -39.14
C ARG A 267 94.44 80.35 -39.43
N ALA A 268 93.52 81.11 -38.86
CA ALA A 268 93.48 82.56 -39.03
C ALA A 268 94.77 83.23 -38.53
N ALA A 269 95.30 82.78 -37.39
CA ALA A 269 96.56 83.29 -36.82
C ALA A 269 97.78 83.00 -37.71
N LEU A 270 97.82 81.84 -38.38
CA LEU A 270 98.91 81.47 -39.30
C LEU A 270 98.89 82.30 -40.59
N LEU A 271 97.71 82.69 -41.08
CA LEU A 271 97.55 83.45 -42.33
C LEU A 271 97.63 84.98 -42.15
N SER A 272 97.41 85.49 -40.92
CA SER A 272 97.53 86.91 -40.59
C SER A 272 98.96 87.35 -40.27
N ARG A 273 99.92 86.42 -40.24
CA ARG A 273 101.33 86.71 -40.01
C ARG A 273 101.87 87.29 -41.32
N GLY A 274 102.13 88.60 -41.34
CA GLY A 274 102.53 89.34 -42.55
C GLY A 274 103.71 88.72 -43.30
N LEU A 275 103.96 89.25 -44.51
CA LEU A 275 104.97 88.77 -45.46
C LEU A 275 106.30 88.41 -44.78
N ALA A 276 106.82 87.21 -45.05
CA ALA A 276 108.06 86.75 -44.43
C ALA A 276 109.27 87.47 -45.06
N GLU A 277 109.96 88.27 -44.26
CA GLU A 277 111.20 88.97 -44.67
C GLU A 277 112.37 88.00 -44.88
N HIS A 278 112.31 86.82 -44.24
CA HIS A 278 113.31 85.76 -44.34
C HIS A 278 112.63 84.39 -44.47
N LYS A 279 113.35 83.42 -45.03
CA LYS A 279 112.87 82.05 -45.21
C LYS A 279 112.58 81.40 -43.83
N LEU A 280 111.32 81.05 -43.57
CA LEU A 280 110.90 80.42 -42.30
C LEU A 280 111.41 78.98 -42.16
N PRO A 281 111.47 78.42 -40.93
CA PRO A 281 111.72 76.99 -40.71
C PRO A 281 110.71 76.12 -41.46
N GLU A 282 111.14 74.94 -41.92
CA GLU A 282 110.33 74.09 -42.80
C GLU A 282 109.00 73.65 -42.16
N ASP A 283 109.00 73.27 -40.88
CA ASP A 283 107.78 72.84 -40.17
C ASP A 283 106.74 73.97 -40.07
N GLU A 284 107.21 75.20 -39.90
CA GLU A 284 106.37 76.39 -39.81
C GLU A 284 105.84 76.78 -41.20
N ALA A 285 106.70 76.72 -42.23
CA ALA A 285 106.32 76.92 -43.62
C ALA A 285 105.30 75.87 -44.09
N ARG A 286 105.43 74.60 -43.69
CA ARG A 286 104.45 73.53 -43.98
C ARG A 286 103.09 73.82 -43.34
N ARG A 287 103.06 74.28 -42.08
CA ARG A 287 101.81 74.66 -41.40
C ARG A 287 101.12 75.84 -42.07
N ILE A 288 101.87 76.85 -42.49
CA ILE A 288 101.35 78.01 -43.23
C ILE A 288 100.81 77.58 -44.60
N VAL A 289 101.51 76.68 -45.29
CA VAL A 289 101.07 76.15 -46.58
C VAL A 289 99.80 75.30 -46.46
N ALA A 290 99.70 74.43 -45.44
CA ALA A 290 98.49 73.65 -45.16
C ALA A 290 97.29 74.56 -44.82
N ALA A 291 97.52 75.58 -43.99
CA ALA A 291 96.53 76.60 -43.66
C ALA A 291 96.10 77.40 -44.90
N ALA A 292 97.05 77.78 -45.75
CA ALA A 292 96.81 78.54 -46.99
C ALA A 292 96.05 77.71 -48.02
N PHE A 293 96.37 76.42 -48.15
CA PHE A 293 95.65 75.49 -49.01
C PHE A 293 94.18 75.37 -48.59
N GLN A 294 93.92 75.11 -47.31
CA GLN A 294 92.55 74.97 -46.80
C GLN A 294 91.75 76.28 -46.86
N ALA A 295 92.41 77.43 -46.74
CA ALA A 295 91.80 78.76 -46.90
C ALA A 295 91.74 79.22 -48.37
N SER A 296 92.11 78.36 -49.34
CA SER A 296 92.15 78.67 -50.77
C SER A 296 92.99 79.91 -51.14
N VAL A 297 94.00 80.22 -50.34
CA VAL A 297 94.98 81.28 -50.60
C VAL A 297 95.89 80.85 -51.76
N SER A 298 96.30 81.78 -52.61
CA SER A 298 97.09 81.46 -53.79
C SER A 298 98.49 80.95 -53.44
N VAL A 299 99.06 80.07 -54.27
CA VAL A 299 100.42 79.52 -54.12
C VAL A 299 101.48 80.63 -54.00
N ARG A 300 101.30 81.74 -54.74
CA ARG A 300 102.19 82.91 -54.67
C ARG A 300 102.12 83.58 -53.30
N GLN A 301 100.92 83.86 -52.79
CA GLN A 301 100.75 84.46 -51.47
C GLN A 301 101.26 83.54 -50.35
N ALA A 302 101.03 82.24 -50.44
CA ALA A 302 101.57 81.28 -49.49
C ALA A 302 103.11 81.25 -49.50
N ALA A 303 103.75 81.41 -50.67
CA ALA A 303 105.20 81.54 -50.81
C ALA A 303 105.74 82.84 -50.20
N GLU A 304 105.02 83.95 -50.38
CA GLU A 304 105.36 85.22 -49.75
C GLU A 304 105.18 85.21 -48.23
N LEU A 305 104.17 84.49 -47.72
CA LEU A 305 103.91 84.34 -46.28
C LEU A 305 104.94 83.47 -45.55
N CYS A 306 105.59 82.52 -46.24
CA CYS A 306 106.59 81.65 -45.62
C CYS A 306 108.04 81.94 -46.03
N GLY A 307 108.25 82.76 -47.07
CA GLY A 307 109.58 83.12 -47.58
C GLY A 307 110.27 81.99 -48.34
N TRP A 308 109.53 80.94 -48.72
CA TRP A 308 110.02 79.83 -49.55
C TRP A 308 109.72 80.06 -51.03
N SER A 309 110.42 79.33 -51.90
CA SER A 309 110.20 79.46 -53.34
C SER A 309 108.81 78.97 -53.73
N VAL A 310 108.22 79.61 -54.73
CA VAL A 310 106.92 79.21 -55.32
C VAL A 310 106.93 77.74 -55.75
N GLY A 311 108.07 77.22 -56.23
CA GLY A 311 108.21 75.81 -56.59
C GLY A 311 108.07 74.86 -55.39
N TRP A 312 108.63 75.22 -54.24
CA TRP A 312 108.50 74.42 -53.02
C TRP A 312 107.06 74.47 -52.48
N VAL A 313 106.43 75.65 -52.47
CA VAL A 313 105.03 75.80 -52.03
C VAL A 313 104.05 75.11 -52.97
N SER A 314 104.26 75.16 -54.28
CA SER A 314 103.41 74.47 -55.27
C SER A 314 103.43 72.95 -55.10
N SER A 315 104.60 72.38 -54.79
CA SER A 315 104.71 70.95 -54.50
C SER A 315 103.91 70.56 -53.25
N ARG A 316 103.92 71.40 -52.21
CA ARG A 316 103.13 71.16 -50.98
C ARG A 316 101.63 71.39 -51.17
N PHE A 317 101.23 72.35 -52.02
CA PHE A 317 99.83 72.50 -52.44
C PHE A 317 99.35 71.29 -53.24
N ALA A 318 100.20 70.68 -54.06
CA ALA A 318 99.88 69.46 -54.79
C ALA A 318 99.66 68.26 -53.85
N GLU A 319 100.50 68.10 -52.82
CA GLU A 319 100.33 67.07 -51.79
C GLU A 319 99.04 67.23 -50.97
N HIS A 320 98.50 68.44 -50.83
CA HIS A 320 97.19 68.63 -50.20
C HIS A 320 96.01 68.47 -51.17
N ARG A 321 96.26 68.56 -52.49
CA ARG A 321 95.27 68.34 -53.56
C ARG A 321 95.13 66.87 -53.92
N GLU A 322 96.23 66.13 -53.86
CA GLU A 322 96.25 64.68 -53.93
C GLU A 322 96.04 64.16 -52.51
N PRO A 323 94.81 63.80 -52.10
CA PRO A 323 94.66 63.08 -50.86
C PRO A 323 95.54 61.83 -50.97
N ALA A 324 96.46 61.66 -50.02
CA ALA A 324 97.23 60.43 -49.86
C ALA A 324 96.26 59.25 -49.97
N LEU A 325 96.32 58.57 -51.11
CA LEU A 325 95.87 57.21 -51.29
C LEU A 325 96.82 56.35 -50.45
N GLU A 326 96.59 56.27 -49.14
CA GLU A 326 97.19 55.26 -48.26
C GLU A 326 96.47 55.22 -46.89
N ALA A 327 96.09 53.98 -46.51
CA ALA A 327 95.46 53.53 -45.25
C ALA A 327 93.93 53.70 -45.10
N VAL A 328 93.14 52.80 -45.70
CA VAL A 328 92.67 51.50 -45.13
C VAL A 328 92.01 50.67 -46.24
#